data_AF-A0A2W4R7B7-F1
#
_entry.id   AF-A0A2W4R7B7-F1
#
_cell.length_a   1.000
_cell.length_b   1.000
_cell.length_c   1.000
_cell.angle_alpha   90.00
_cell.angle_beta   90.00
_cell.angle_gamma   90.00
#
_symmetry.space_group_name_H-M   'P 1'
#
loop_
_entity.id
_entity.type
_entity.pdbx_description
1 polymer ?
#
loop_
_entity_poly.entity_id
_entity_poly.type
_entity_poly.pdbx_seq_one_letter_code
_entity_poly.pdbx_strand_id
1 'polypeptide(L)'
;MGMNTKASNIIRLNYQGLNVGFTGDGWFNATLAAEKFGKRVDHWLKSQETKEYIKALASHLNTPKRGDLIQTKRGKNGGTWLHPKLAVAFTRWLSPDFSVWCDCQIDGLIRGNHPHYDRLKARDKSAVSFKFMNDVLKLVRLDEGKETLDYHYQNEAKLLNWLVTDEFKAVERDTLDAGQLALLTALEERNAILLAQRVNRDDRKQKLAQFAQEWRNGQSHALGRAA
;
A
#
# COMPACT_ATOMS: atom_id res chain seq x y z
N MET A 1 -11.94 25.00 2.11
CA MET A 1 -11.05 24.62 0.99
C MET A 1 -10.89 23.11 1.05
N GLY A 2 -11.58 22.39 0.16
CA GLY A 2 -11.66 20.92 0.20
C GLY A 2 -10.31 20.30 -0.07
N MET A 3 -9.84 19.43 0.82
CA MET A 3 -8.65 18.61 0.59
C MET A 3 -9.01 17.58 -0.48
N ASN A 4 -8.61 17.90 -1.72
CA ASN A 4 -8.63 16.98 -2.85
C ASN A 4 -7.76 15.78 -2.49
N THR A 5 -8.39 14.68 -2.09
CA THR A 5 -7.70 13.46 -1.67
C THR A 5 -7.30 12.70 -2.93
N LYS A 6 -6.24 13.17 -3.60
CA LYS A 6 -5.47 12.28 -4.48
C LYS A 6 -5.01 11.14 -3.58
N ALA A 7 -5.41 9.90 -3.91
CA ALA A 7 -4.92 8.70 -3.27
C ALA A 7 -3.39 8.76 -3.26
N SER A 8 -2.85 9.20 -2.13
CA SER A 8 -1.44 9.49 -1.98
C SER A 8 -0.78 8.13 -1.80
N ASN A 9 0.29 7.87 -2.54
CA ASN A 9 1.01 6.60 -2.51
C ASN A 9 1.76 6.48 -1.16
N ILE A 10 1.01 6.26 -0.09
CA ILE A 10 1.49 6.30 1.29
C ILE A 10 2.14 4.96 1.58
N ILE A 11 3.45 5.00 1.75
CA ILE A 11 4.23 3.86 2.23
C ILE A 11 3.91 3.68 3.71
N ARG A 12 3.16 2.62 4.04
CA ARG A 12 2.84 2.25 5.43
C ARG A 12 3.84 1.20 5.89
N LEU A 13 4.65 1.56 6.87
CA LEU A 13 5.63 0.66 7.47
C LEU A 13 5.29 0.43 8.93
N ASN A 14 5.36 -0.84 9.33
CA ASN A 14 5.09 -1.27 10.68
C ASN A 14 6.40 -1.58 11.40
N TYR A 15 6.70 -0.82 12.45
CA TYR A 15 7.82 -1.11 13.35
C TYR A 15 7.28 -1.61 14.69
N GLN A 16 7.39 -2.91 14.98
CA GLN A 16 6.96 -3.53 16.25
C GLN A 16 5.51 -3.19 16.66
N GLY A 17 4.57 -3.10 15.71
CA GLY A 17 3.20 -2.66 15.94
C GLY A 17 2.97 -1.15 15.86
N LEU A 18 4.02 -0.34 15.65
CA LEU A 18 3.86 1.09 15.33
C LEU A 18 3.62 1.21 13.84
N ASN A 19 2.40 1.54 13.48
CA ASN A 19 2.13 2.02 12.14
C ASN A 19 2.63 3.47 12.07
N VAL A 20 3.80 3.68 11.45
CA VAL A 20 4.40 5.01 11.35
C VAL A 20 3.53 5.85 10.43
N GLY A 21 2.64 6.65 11.03
CA GLY A 21 1.65 7.43 10.31
C GLY A 21 2.25 8.65 9.65
N PHE A 22 2.29 8.65 8.32
CA PHE A 22 2.55 9.82 7.49
C PHE A 22 1.25 10.35 6.90
N THR A 23 1.11 11.67 6.79
CA THR A 23 0.04 12.25 5.94
C THR A 23 0.36 12.03 4.46
N GLY A 24 -0.60 12.34 3.57
CA GLY A 24 -0.36 12.31 2.11
C GLY A 24 0.81 13.19 1.66
N ASP A 25 1.08 14.28 2.39
CA ASP A 25 2.20 15.20 2.17
C ASP A 25 3.47 14.80 2.98
N GLY A 26 3.49 13.63 3.61
CA GLY A 26 4.65 13.09 4.32
C GLY A 26 4.89 13.66 5.73
N TRP A 27 3.92 14.33 6.34
CA TRP A 27 4.08 14.82 7.73
C TRP A 27 4.04 13.67 8.72
N PHE A 28 5.02 13.65 9.63
CA PHE A 28 5.23 12.58 10.61
C PHE A 28 4.50 12.89 11.93
N ASN A 29 3.66 11.96 12.41
CA ASN A 29 2.99 12.11 13.70
C ASN A 29 3.96 11.82 14.88
N ALA A 30 4.57 12.87 15.40
CA ALA A 30 5.54 12.76 16.49
C ALA A 30 4.92 12.38 17.82
N THR A 31 3.67 12.77 18.09
CA THR A 31 3.00 12.42 19.34
C THR A 31 2.77 10.92 19.43
N LEU A 32 2.21 10.32 18.37
CA LEU A 32 1.97 8.87 18.31
C LEU A 32 3.28 8.08 18.44
N ALA A 33 4.32 8.52 17.73
CA ALA A 33 5.63 7.86 17.81
C ALA A 33 6.24 7.98 19.22
N ALA A 34 6.22 9.18 19.83
CA ALA A 34 6.80 9.40 21.15
C ALA A 34 6.10 8.60 22.25
N GLU A 35 4.77 8.51 22.20
CA GLU A 35 3.96 7.76 23.16
C GLU A 35 4.39 6.29 23.23
N LYS A 36 4.68 5.66 22.08
CA LYS A 36 5.18 4.28 22.04
C LYS A 36 6.49 4.08 22.83
N PHE A 37 7.37 5.08 22.82
CA PHE A 37 8.64 5.02 23.54
C PHE A 37 8.56 5.64 24.94
N GLY A 38 7.36 5.96 25.45
CA GLY A 38 7.17 6.61 26.74
C GLY A 38 7.78 8.01 26.81
N LYS A 39 7.96 8.68 25.66
CA LYS A 39 8.62 9.98 25.55
C LYS A 39 7.63 11.09 25.24
N ARG A 40 8.02 12.33 25.56
CA ARG A 40 7.23 13.52 25.24
C ARG A 40 7.92 14.37 24.18
N VAL A 41 7.18 14.74 23.12
CA VAL A 41 7.70 15.55 22.01
C VAL A 41 8.29 16.88 22.49
N ASP A 42 7.72 17.49 23.53
CA ASP A 42 8.20 18.76 24.05
C ASP A 42 9.60 18.69 24.67
N HIS A 43 10.03 17.52 25.18
CA HIS A 43 11.39 17.34 25.69
C HIS A 43 12.43 17.41 24.56
N TRP A 44 12.13 16.77 23.43
CA TRP A 44 12.99 16.85 22.25
C TRP A 44 13.10 18.28 21.73
N LEU A 45 11.95 18.96 21.56
CA LEU A 45 11.89 20.34 21.06
C LEU A 45 12.58 21.37 21.97
N LYS A 46 12.77 21.05 23.25
CA LYS A 46 13.48 21.93 24.21
C LYS A 46 14.99 21.78 24.13
N SER A 47 15.51 20.67 23.61
CA SER A 47 16.95 20.42 23.52
C SER A 47 17.64 21.45 22.61
N GLN A 48 18.86 21.85 22.99
CA GLN A 48 19.63 22.85 22.26
C GLN A 48 19.96 22.36 20.84
N GLU A 49 20.42 21.13 20.72
CA GLU A 49 20.70 20.46 19.44
C GLU A 49 19.50 20.50 18.49
N THR A 50 18.29 20.20 18.98
CA THR A 50 17.08 20.21 18.15
C THR A 50 16.73 21.63 17.69
N LYS A 51 16.90 22.64 18.56
CA LYS A 51 16.66 24.03 18.17
C LYS A 51 17.64 24.49 17.08
N GLU A 52 18.90 24.13 17.21
CA GLU A 52 19.94 24.41 16.20
C GLU A 52 19.64 23.70 14.89
N TYR A 53 19.25 22.42 14.94
CA TYR A 53 18.86 21.65 13.78
C TYR A 53 17.64 22.25 13.06
N ILE A 54 16.57 22.59 13.80
CA ILE A 54 15.38 23.23 13.23
C ILE A 54 15.73 24.57 12.59
N LYS A 55 16.59 25.38 13.23
CA LYS A 55 17.06 26.66 12.67
C LYS A 55 17.83 26.44 11.37
N ALA A 56 18.78 25.50 11.35
CA ALA A 56 19.54 25.16 10.15
C ALA A 56 18.63 24.66 9.01
N LEU A 57 17.63 23.82 9.34
CA LEU A 57 16.66 23.32 8.38
C LEU A 57 15.77 24.45 7.82
N ALA A 58 15.27 25.33 8.69
CA ALA A 58 14.46 26.49 8.29
C ALA A 58 15.21 27.40 7.31
N SER A 59 16.50 27.65 7.56
CA SER A 59 17.36 28.41 6.65
C SER A 59 17.54 27.70 5.31
N HIS A 60 17.80 26.39 5.29
CA HIS A 60 17.99 25.64 4.04
C HIS A 60 16.72 25.53 3.19
N LEU A 61 15.54 25.48 3.82
CA LEU A 61 14.26 25.40 3.11
C LEU A 61 13.68 26.79 2.78
N ASN A 62 14.32 27.87 3.24
CA ASN A 62 13.80 29.23 3.16
C ASN A 62 12.39 29.37 3.76
N THR A 63 12.15 28.67 4.88
CA THR A 63 10.85 28.64 5.59
C THR A 63 11.00 29.27 6.98
N PRO A 64 10.79 30.59 7.13
CA PRO A 64 11.02 31.27 8.41
C PRO A 64 9.96 30.94 9.46
N LYS A 65 8.79 30.43 9.06
CA LYS A 65 7.69 30.16 9.99
C LYS A 65 7.85 28.78 10.61
N ARG A 66 7.81 28.72 11.94
CA ARG A 66 7.81 27.46 12.70
C ARG A 66 6.69 26.50 12.26
N GLY A 67 5.53 27.04 11.88
CA GLY A 67 4.38 26.26 11.41
C GLY A 67 4.63 25.46 10.13
N ASP A 68 5.61 25.85 9.32
CA ASP A 68 5.99 25.15 8.09
C ASP A 68 6.82 23.90 8.39
N LEU A 69 7.36 23.80 9.62
CA LEU A 69 8.18 22.68 10.09
C LEU A 69 7.49 21.84 11.17
N ILE A 70 6.69 22.47 12.03
CA ILE A 70 6.04 21.83 13.17
C ILE A 70 4.60 22.33 13.25
N GLN A 71 3.65 21.41 13.13
CA GLN A 71 2.23 21.70 13.25
C GLN A 71 1.67 21.04 14.51
N THR A 72 0.76 21.74 15.19
CA THR A 72 0.05 21.15 16.33
C THR A 72 -1.45 21.24 16.07
N LYS A 73 -2.15 20.12 16.26
CA LYS A 73 -3.60 20.04 16.12
C LYS A 73 -4.20 19.49 17.41
N ARG A 74 -5.31 20.08 17.86
CA ARG A 74 -6.08 19.60 19.01
C ARG A 74 -7.27 18.73 18.55
N GLY A 75 -7.76 17.84 19.41
CA GLY A 75 -8.96 17.02 19.16
C GLY A 75 -8.66 15.54 18.85
N LYS A 76 -9.68 14.82 18.34
CA LYS A 76 -9.69 13.35 18.16
C LYS A 76 -8.54 12.81 17.28
N ASN A 77 -8.07 13.60 16.32
CA ASN A 77 -6.89 13.31 15.49
C ASN A 77 -5.78 14.36 15.72
N GLY A 78 -5.68 14.83 16.96
CA GLY A 78 -4.69 15.81 17.39
C GLY A 78 -3.31 15.21 17.56
N GLY A 79 -2.31 16.07 17.66
CA GLY A 79 -0.91 15.67 17.81
C GLY A 79 0.04 16.76 17.35
N THR A 80 1.32 16.53 17.61
CA THR A 80 2.42 17.28 17.01
C THR A 80 2.87 16.56 15.74
N TRP A 81 2.80 17.27 14.63
CA TRP A 81 3.18 16.79 13.32
C TRP A 81 4.48 17.48 12.91
N LEU A 82 5.45 16.68 12.49
CA LEU A 82 6.75 17.17 12.05
C LEU A 82 6.84 17.09 10.54
N HIS A 83 7.43 18.12 9.95
CA HIS A 83 7.80 18.13 8.54
C HIS A 83 8.69 16.90 8.23
N PRO A 84 8.55 16.24 7.06
CA PRO A 84 9.24 14.99 6.75
C PRO A 84 10.76 15.03 7.01
N LYS A 85 11.41 16.16 6.71
CA LYS A 85 12.86 16.35 6.94
C LYS A 85 13.28 16.39 8.42
N LEU A 86 12.35 16.48 9.37
CA LEU A 86 12.62 16.36 10.80
C LEU A 86 12.45 14.93 11.32
N ALA A 87 11.80 14.04 10.57
CA ALA A 87 11.42 12.71 11.04
C ALA A 87 12.65 11.89 11.47
N VAL A 88 13.68 11.81 10.63
CA VAL A 88 14.89 11.02 10.93
C VAL A 88 15.59 11.50 12.21
N ALA A 89 15.81 12.81 12.35
CA ALA A 89 16.40 13.39 13.56
C ALA A 89 15.58 13.09 14.82
N PHE A 90 14.25 13.14 14.70
CA PHE A 90 13.35 12.79 15.80
C PHE A 90 13.42 11.31 16.17
N THR A 91 13.45 10.41 15.18
CA THR A 91 13.53 8.96 15.41
C THR A 91 14.83 8.55 16.11
N ARG A 92 15.96 9.21 15.79
CA ARG A 92 17.25 9.06 16.49
C ARG A 92 17.15 9.35 17.98
N TRP A 93 16.47 10.44 18.32
CA TRP A 93 16.24 10.79 19.72
C TRP A 93 15.28 9.82 20.43
N LEU A 94 14.30 9.25 19.71
CA LEU A 94 13.37 8.29 20.29
C LEU A 94 14.05 6.98 20.68
N SER A 95 14.80 6.35 19.76
CA SER A 95 15.49 5.09 20.01
C SER A 95 16.56 4.85 18.93
N PRO A 96 17.79 4.47 19.30
CA PRO A 96 18.82 4.06 18.34
C PRO A 96 18.34 2.94 17.42
N ASP A 97 17.71 1.89 17.96
CA ASP A 97 17.20 0.75 17.18
C ASP A 97 16.13 1.18 16.17
N PHE A 98 15.21 2.05 16.59
CA PHE A 98 14.18 2.57 15.70
C PHE A 98 14.78 3.42 14.57
N SER A 99 15.82 4.21 14.87
CA SER A 99 16.53 4.97 13.85
C SER A 99 17.24 4.07 12.84
N VAL A 100 17.97 3.05 13.30
CA VAL A 100 18.66 2.12 12.39
C VAL A 100 17.64 1.43 11.49
N TRP A 101 16.51 1.00 12.05
CA TRP A 101 15.42 0.45 11.25
C TRP A 101 14.93 1.43 10.18
N CYS A 102 14.66 2.70 10.53
CA CYS A 102 14.27 3.74 9.57
C CYS A 102 15.33 3.95 8.48
N ASP A 103 16.60 3.99 8.84
CA ASP A 103 17.71 4.13 7.90
C ASP A 103 17.76 2.94 6.92
N CYS A 104 17.51 1.70 7.38
CA CYS A 104 17.38 0.53 6.51
C CYS A 104 16.19 0.63 5.54
N GLN A 105 15.05 1.20 5.96
CA GLN A 105 13.91 1.41 5.06
C GLN A 105 14.24 2.44 3.97
N ILE A 106 14.92 3.52 4.33
CA ILE A 106 15.38 4.55 3.39
C ILE A 106 16.39 3.96 2.40
N ASP A 107 17.36 3.17 2.88
CA ASP A 107 18.33 2.48 2.02
C ASP A 107 17.63 1.54 1.03
N GLY A 108 16.67 0.74 1.49
CA GLY A 108 15.87 -0.11 0.63
C GLY A 108 15.12 0.67 -0.46
N LEU A 109 14.59 1.85 -0.13
CA LEU A 109 13.92 2.72 -1.10
C LEU A 109 14.91 3.26 -2.14
N ILE A 110 16.08 3.73 -1.70
CA ILE A 110 17.13 4.26 -2.58
C ILE A 110 17.66 3.18 -3.53
N ARG A 111 17.85 1.96 -3.03
CA ARG A 111 18.36 0.82 -3.81
C ARG A 111 17.32 0.14 -4.68
N GLY A 112 16.05 0.50 -4.57
CA GLY A 112 14.97 -0.16 -5.32
C GLY A 112 14.54 -1.53 -4.77
N ASN A 113 15.03 -1.92 -3.58
CA ASN A 113 14.78 -3.22 -2.95
C ASN A 113 13.72 -3.17 -1.83
N HIS A 114 12.95 -2.08 -1.76
CA HIS A 114 11.91 -1.93 -0.76
C HIS A 114 10.60 -2.62 -1.19
N PRO A 115 9.85 -3.28 -0.28
CA PRO A 115 8.60 -3.99 -0.59
C PRO A 115 7.53 -3.15 -1.32
N HIS A 116 7.60 -1.83 -1.20
CA HIS A 116 6.79 -0.89 -1.98
C HIS A 116 6.91 -1.13 -3.50
N TYR A 117 8.12 -1.41 -4.00
CA TYR A 117 8.34 -1.68 -5.42
C TYR A 117 7.73 -3.01 -5.85
N ASP A 118 7.76 -4.03 -5.00
CA ASP A 118 7.13 -5.32 -5.30
C ASP A 118 5.61 -5.17 -5.44
N ARG A 119 5.00 -4.37 -4.56
CA ARG A 119 3.58 -4.01 -4.66
C ARG A 119 3.27 -3.28 -5.96
N LEU A 120 4.08 -2.29 -6.34
CA LEU A 120 3.90 -1.57 -7.60
C LEU A 120 3.98 -2.50 -8.82
N LYS A 121 5.01 -3.36 -8.86
CA LYS A 121 5.16 -4.37 -9.92
C LYS A 121 3.96 -5.31 -9.96
N ALA A 122 3.48 -5.79 -8.80
CA ALA A 122 2.31 -6.67 -8.71
C ALA A 122 1.03 -5.97 -9.19
N ARG A 123 0.86 -4.68 -8.86
CA ARG A 123 -0.27 -3.85 -9.33
C ARG A 123 -0.24 -3.69 -10.85
N ASP A 124 0.91 -3.33 -11.41
CA ASP A 124 1.07 -3.14 -12.85
C ASP A 124 0.87 -4.47 -13.60
N LYS A 125 1.37 -5.58 -13.04
CA LYS A 125 1.14 -6.91 -13.59
C LYS A 125 -0.34 -7.28 -13.60
N SER A 126 -1.08 -7.07 -12.50
CA SER A 126 -2.53 -7.29 -12.48
C SER A 126 -3.25 -6.38 -13.47
N ALA A 127 -2.88 -5.10 -13.59
CA ALA A 127 -3.52 -4.20 -14.55
C ALA A 127 -3.36 -4.69 -16.00
N VAL A 128 -2.17 -5.18 -16.36
CA VAL A 128 -1.89 -5.76 -17.68
C VAL A 128 -2.65 -7.09 -17.87
N SER A 129 -2.62 -7.98 -16.89
CA SER A 129 -3.32 -9.27 -16.94
C SER A 129 -4.84 -9.09 -17.07
N PHE A 130 -5.43 -8.16 -16.33
CA PHE A 130 -6.83 -7.80 -16.45
C PHE A 130 -7.20 -7.34 -17.85
N LYS A 131 -6.38 -6.47 -18.46
CA LYS A 131 -6.59 -6.02 -19.83
C LYS A 131 -6.55 -7.19 -20.80
N PHE A 132 -5.55 -8.06 -20.67
CA PHE A 132 -5.42 -9.26 -21.50
C PHE A 132 -6.65 -10.18 -21.37
N MET A 133 -7.12 -10.46 -20.15
CA MET A 133 -8.32 -11.27 -19.93
C MET A 133 -9.57 -10.63 -20.57
N ASN A 134 -9.72 -9.31 -20.49
CA ASN A 134 -10.83 -8.60 -21.16
C ASN A 134 -10.73 -8.71 -22.70
N ASP A 135 -9.53 -8.58 -23.26
CA ASP A 135 -9.31 -8.74 -24.70
C ASP A 135 -9.68 -10.17 -25.15
N VAL A 136 -9.29 -11.18 -24.37
CA VAL A 136 -9.69 -12.59 -24.62
C VAL A 136 -11.20 -12.77 -24.54
N LEU A 137 -11.86 -12.22 -23.52
CA LEU A 137 -13.32 -12.27 -23.39
C LEU A 137 -14.00 -11.68 -24.62
N LYS A 138 -13.53 -10.52 -25.08
CA LYS A 138 -14.07 -9.83 -26.26
C LYS A 138 -13.89 -10.66 -27.52
N LEU A 139 -12.70 -11.24 -27.72
CA LEU A 139 -12.39 -12.07 -28.90
C LEU A 139 -13.24 -13.34 -28.93
N VAL A 140 -13.35 -14.07 -27.82
CA VAL A 140 -14.15 -15.30 -27.74
C VAL A 140 -15.62 -15.02 -28.03
N ARG A 141 -16.16 -13.92 -27.51
CA ARG A 141 -17.56 -13.54 -27.78
C ARG A 141 -17.79 -13.10 -29.23
N LEU A 142 -16.85 -12.36 -29.80
CA LEU A 142 -16.90 -11.96 -31.19
C LEU A 142 -16.90 -13.18 -32.13
N ASP A 143 -16.09 -14.19 -31.83
CA ASP A 143 -16.04 -15.45 -32.57
C ASP A 143 -17.36 -16.24 -32.46
N GLU A 144 -18.08 -16.11 -31.35
CA GLU A 144 -19.46 -16.61 -31.21
C GLU A 144 -20.52 -15.75 -31.91
N GLY A 145 -20.12 -14.68 -32.61
CA GLY A 145 -21.04 -13.73 -33.25
C GLY A 145 -21.79 -12.84 -32.26
N LYS A 146 -21.30 -12.71 -31.02
CA LYS A 146 -21.94 -11.93 -29.95
C LYS A 146 -21.18 -10.64 -29.67
N GLU A 147 -21.92 -9.57 -29.45
CA GLU A 147 -21.34 -8.32 -28.95
C GLU A 147 -20.92 -8.46 -27.47
N THR A 148 -19.87 -7.73 -27.07
CA THR A 148 -19.40 -7.69 -25.68
C THR A 148 -19.77 -6.35 -25.04
N LEU A 149 -20.79 -6.38 -24.18
CA LEU A 149 -21.29 -5.27 -23.38
C LEU A 149 -20.54 -5.11 -22.05
N ASP A 150 -20.59 -3.90 -21.47
CA ASP A 150 -19.85 -3.51 -20.26
C ASP A 150 -20.06 -4.44 -19.06
N TYR A 151 -21.29 -4.93 -18.87
CA TYR A 151 -21.62 -5.80 -17.75
C TYR A 151 -20.88 -7.15 -17.82
N HIS A 152 -20.43 -7.61 -18.99
CA HIS A 152 -19.61 -8.83 -19.09
C HIS A 152 -18.26 -8.64 -18.41
N TYR A 153 -17.56 -7.54 -18.70
CA TYR A 153 -16.29 -7.22 -18.04
C TYR A 153 -16.49 -7.01 -16.54
N GLN A 154 -17.56 -6.31 -16.14
CA GLN A 154 -17.86 -6.08 -14.73
C GLN A 154 -18.16 -7.39 -13.98
N ASN A 155 -18.86 -8.33 -14.61
CA ASN A 155 -19.18 -9.62 -13.99
C ASN A 155 -17.93 -10.48 -13.82
N GLU A 156 -17.02 -10.52 -14.79
CA GLU A 156 -15.73 -11.21 -14.65
C GLU A 156 -14.89 -10.55 -13.56
N ALA A 157 -14.79 -9.21 -13.53
CA ALA A 157 -14.06 -8.50 -12.48
C ALA A 157 -14.62 -8.79 -11.08
N LYS A 158 -15.95 -8.75 -10.89
CA LYS A 158 -16.59 -9.05 -9.60
C LYS A 158 -16.37 -10.50 -9.17
N LEU A 159 -16.34 -11.45 -10.11
CA LEU A 159 -16.03 -12.85 -9.82
C LEU A 159 -14.62 -13.01 -9.25
N LEU A 160 -13.61 -12.41 -9.90
CA LEU A 160 -12.22 -12.50 -9.43
C LEU A 160 -12.01 -11.74 -8.13
N ASN A 161 -12.62 -10.56 -7.98
CA ASN A 161 -12.59 -9.80 -6.73
C ASN A 161 -13.17 -10.61 -5.57
N TRP A 162 -14.32 -11.27 -5.77
CA TRP A 162 -14.92 -12.14 -4.75
C TRP A 162 -13.98 -13.28 -4.35
N LEU A 163 -13.24 -13.87 -5.28
CA LEU A 163 -12.27 -14.92 -4.96
C LEU A 163 -11.03 -14.40 -4.20
N VAL A 164 -10.78 -13.10 -4.21
CA VAL A 164 -9.64 -12.49 -3.52
C VAL A 164 -10.05 -11.91 -2.16
N THR A 165 -11.17 -11.19 -2.10
CA THR A 165 -11.61 -10.42 -0.92
C THR A 165 -12.82 -11.01 -0.20
N ASP A 166 -13.35 -12.14 -0.68
CA ASP A 166 -14.59 -12.77 -0.21
C ASP A 166 -15.84 -11.86 -0.31
N GLU A 167 -15.75 -10.75 -1.05
CA GLU A 167 -16.83 -9.78 -1.26
C GLU A 167 -17.12 -9.60 -2.75
N PHE A 168 -18.38 -9.78 -3.16
CA PHE A 168 -18.80 -9.62 -4.55
C PHE A 168 -19.06 -8.15 -4.90
N LYS A 169 -18.00 -7.34 -4.93
CA LYS A 169 -18.08 -5.90 -5.23
C LYS A 169 -16.92 -5.42 -6.08
N ALA A 170 -17.03 -4.19 -6.57
CA ALA A 170 -15.89 -3.51 -7.18
C ALA A 170 -14.84 -3.24 -6.09
N VAL A 171 -13.59 -3.61 -6.36
CA VAL A 171 -12.47 -3.43 -5.44
C VAL A 171 -11.48 -2.47 -6.06
N GLU A 172 -11.06 -1.48 -5.28
CA GLU A 172 -9.98 -0.58 -5.65
C GLU A 172 -8.65 -1.31 -5.41
N ARG A 173 -7.87 -1.53 -6.48
CA ARG A 173 -6.60 -2.28 -6.42
C ARG A 173 -5.60 -1.71 -5.43
N ASP A 174 -5.66 -0.40 -5.19
CA ASP A 174 -4.79 0.29 -4.23
C ASP A 174 -5.12 -0.04 -2.75
N THR A 175 -6.19 -0.80 -2.50
CA THR A 175 -6.52 -1.34 -1.17
C THR A 175 -5.97 -2.74 -0.95
N LEU A 176 -5.56 -3.45 -2.00
CA LEU A 176 -5.05 -4.81 -1.94
C LEU A 176 -3.57 -4.84 -1.55
N ASP A 177 -3.18 -5.86 -0.78
CA ASP A 177 -1.77 -6.15 -0.49
C ASP A 177 -1.09 -6.87 -1.67
N ALA A 178 0.24 -7.07 -1.56
CA ALA A 178 1.02 -7.69 -2.62
C ALA A 178 0.62 -9.16 -2.90
N GLY A 179 0.24 -9.93 -1.88
CA GLY A 179 -0.19 -11.31 -2.02
C GLY A 179 -1.56 -11.41 -2.69
N GLN A 180 -2.48 -10.52 -2.31
CA GLN A 180 -3.80 -10.40 -2.94
C GLN A 180 -3.70 -9.97 -4.41
N LEU A 181 -2.81 -9.02 -4.75
CA LEU A 181 -2.55 -8.64 -6.14
C LEU A 181 -1.94 -9.77 -6.96
N ALA A 182 -1.05 -10.56 -6.37
CA ALA A 182 -0.47 -11.73 -7.02
C ALA A 182 -1.54 -12.81 -7.31
N LEU A 183 -2.41 -13.11 -6.33
CA LEU A 183 -3.53 -14.02 -6.52
C LEU A 183 -4.50 -13.51 -7.59
N LEU A 184 -4.84 -12.21 -7.56
CA LEU A 184 -5.71 -11.60 -8.56
C LEU A 184 -5.14 -11.77 -9.98
N THR A 185 -3.84 -11.49 -10.14
CA THR A 185 -3.13 -11.67 -11.43
C THR A 185 -3.22 -13.12 -11.91
N ALA A 186 -2.96 -14.09 -11.04
CA ALA A 186 -3.01 -15.51 -11.39
C ALA A 186 -4.43 -15.96 -11.76
N LEU A 187 -5.45 -15.43 -11.08
CA LEU A 187 -6.85 -15.66 -11.40
C LEU A 187 -7.26 -15.04 -12.73
N GLU A 188 -6.79 -13.83 -13.04
CA GLU A 188 -6.99 -13.16 -14.34
C GLU A 188 -6.38 -14.01 -15.49
N GLU A 189 -5.14 -14.49 -15.33
CA GLU A 189 -4.46 -15.36 -16.30
C GLU A 189 -5.21 -16.69 -16.48
N ARG A 190 -5.62 -17.34 -15.38
CA ARG A 190 -6.37 -18.61 -15.41
C ARG A 190 -7.74 -18.45 -16.05
N ASN A 191 -8.45 -17.38 -15.74
CA ASN A 191 -9.77 -17.11 -16.32
C ASN A 191 -9.67 -16.84 -17.82
N ALA A 192 -8.65 -16.12 -18.27
CA ALA A 192 -8.39 -15.92 -19.70
C ALA A 192 -8.23 -17.25 -20.45
N ILE A 193 -7.49 -18.21 -19.89
CA ILE A 193 -7.34 -19.56 -20.47
C ILE A 193 -8.69 -20.29 -20.53
N LEU A 194 -9.46 -20.27 -19.44
CA LEU A 194 -10.75 -20.94 -19.37
C LEU A 194 -11.79 -20.32 -20.34
N LEU A 195 -11.74 -19.00 -20.53
CA LEU A 195 -12.52 -18.28 -21.54
C LEU A 195 -12.14 -18.74 -22.95
N ALA A 196 -10.83 -18.79 -23.26
CA ALA A 196 -10.34 -19.28 -24.55
C ALA A 196 -10.74 -20.74 -24.83
N GLN A 197 -10.84 -21.56 -23.79
CA GLN A 197 -11.33 -22.94 -23.86
C GLN A 197 -12.87 -23.06 -23.93
N ARG A 198 -13.60 -21.93 -23.91
CA ARG A 198 -15.08 -21.88 -23.91
C ARG A 198 -15.73 -22.64 -22.77
N VAL A 199 -15.05 -22.76 -21.63
CA VAL A 199 -15.63 -23.35 -20.42
C VAL A 199 -16.79 -22.46 -19.97
N ASN A 200 -17.96 -23.03 -19.65
CA ASN A 200 -19.11 -22.24 -19.22
C ASN A 200 -18.85 -21.53 -17.88
N ARG A 201 -19.67 -20.53 -17.57
CA ARG A 201 -19.46 -19.65 -16.40
C ARG A 201 -19.43 -20.39 -15.06
N ASP A 202 -20.32 -21.37 -14.87
CA ASP A 202 -20.45 -22.06 -13.58
C ASP A 202 -19.26 -22.99 -13.33
N ASP A 203 -18.81 -23.69 -14.37
CA ASP A 203 -17.59 -24.51 -14.32
C ASP A 203 -16.34 -23.64 -14.11
N ARG A 204 -16.24 -22.47 -14.76
CA ARG A 204 -15.15 -21.51 -14.52
C ARG A 204 -15.13 -21.08 -13.06
N LYS A 205 -16.29 -20.73 -12.50
CA LYS A 205 -16.42 -20.31 -11.10
C LYS A 205 -15.90 -21.40 -10.15
N GLN A 206 -16.26 -22.67 -10.37
CA GLN A 206 -15.78 -23.78 -9.55
C GLN A 206 -14.26 -23.98 -9.67
N LYS A 207 -13.74 -24.02 -10.90
CA LYS A 207 -12.30 -24.20 -11.16
C LYS A 207 -11.45 -23.07 -10.58
N LEU A 208 -11.91 -21.82 -10.70
CA LEU A 208 -11.22 -20.66 -10.14
C LEU A 208 -11.29 -20.64 -8.61
N ALA A 209 -12.41 -21.05 -8.01
CA ALA A 209 -12.54 -21.16 -6.55
C ALA A 209 -11.60 -22.23 -5.97
N GLN A 210 -11.53 -23.40 -6.62
CA GLN A 210 -10.59 -24.46 -6.23
C GLN A 210 -9.14 -23.95 -6.32
N PHE A 211 -8.77 -23.32 -7.43
CA PHE A 211 -7.44 -22.76 -7.61
C PHE A 211 -7.09 -21.70 -6.55
N ALA A 212 -8.03 -20.82 -6.20
CA ALA A 212 -7.82 -19.82 -5.15
C ALA A 212 -7.58 -20.46 -3.78
N GLN A 213 -8.28 -21.54 -3.44
CA GLN A 213 -8.06 -22.30 -2.21
C GLN A 213 -6.68 -22.97 -2.20
N GLU A 214 -6.30 -23.64 -3.29
CA GLU A 214 -4.99 -24.27 -3.46
C GLU A 214 -3.85 -23.26 -3.32
N TRP A 215 -4.01 -22.07 -3.90
CA TRP A 215 -3.04 -20.98 -3.79
C TRP A 215 -2.83 -20.53 -2.34
N ARG A 216 -3.94 -20.29 -1.61
CA ARG A 216 -3.91 -19.87 -0.19
C ARG A 216 -3.24 -20.95 0.68
N ASN A 217 -3.51 -22.23 0.41
CA ASN A 217 -2.91 -23.35 1.12
C ASN A 217 -1.41 -23.49 0.80
N GLY A 218 -1.01 -23.31 -0.45
CA GLY A 218 0.39 -23.35 -0.89
C GLY A 218 1.25 -22.26 -0.25
N GLN A 219 0.71 -21.05 -0.06
CA GLN A 219 1.42 -19.97 0.64
C GLN A 219 1.63 -20.26 2.14
N SER A 220 0.66 -20.92 2.81
CA SER A 220 0.83 -21.34 4.21
C SER A 220 1.93 -22.40 4.38
N HIS A 221 2.05 -23.34 3.45
CA HIS A 221 3.11 -24.36 3.49
C HIS A 221 4.51 -23.80 3.21
N ALA A 222 4.64 -22.75 2.39
CA ALA A 222 5.92 -22.09 2.15
C ALA A 222 6.40 -21.30 3.39
N LEU A 223 5.49 -20.66 4.14
CA LEU A 223 5.80 -19.94 5.38
C LEU A 223 6.14 -20.88 6.56
N GLY A 224 5.51 -22.04 6.65
CA GLY A 224 5.78 -23.03 7.70
C GLY A 224 7.08 -23.84 7.55
N ARG A 225 7.76 -23.75 6.40
CA ARG A 225 9.08 -24.39 6.16
C ARG A 225 10.27 -23.43 6.35
N ALA A 226 10.00 -22.13 6.51
CA ALA A 226 11.02 -21.10 6.66
C ALA A 226 11.17 -20.59 8.11
N ALA A 227 10.46 -21.21 9.07
CA ALA A 227 10.59 -21.02 10.51
C ALA A 227 11.28 -22.24 11.14
#